data_AF-A0A1U8MSZ1-F1
#
_entry.id   AF-A0A1U8MSZ1-F1
#
_cell.length_a   1.000
_cell.length_b   1.000
_cell.length_c   1.000
_cell.angle_alpha   90.00
_cell.angle_beta   90.00
_cell.angle_gamma   90.00
#
_symmetry.space_group_name_H-M   'P 1'
#
loop_
_entity.id
_entity.type
_entity.pdbx_description
1 polymer ?
#
loop_
_entity_poly.entity_id
_entity_poly.type
_entity_poly.pdbx_seq_one_letter_code
_entity_poly.pdbx_strand_id
1 'polypeptide(L)'
;YPLPGSLGFEEQDAKTFASWGIDYLKYDNCHHDGSKPIERYPVMSKALKKAGRPIFFSLCEWREMHPAEWGFHVGNSWRTTCDITDTWESMISRADQNELYAQYARPGGWNDPDMLEIGNRGMTKDEYIVHFSLWAISKAPLLLGCDIRNMTQETIEIISNKEVIAVNQDSYGIQARKARMHGDEEVKPMQQPLLLNHMII
;
A
#
# COMPACT_ATOMS: atom_id res chain seq x y z
N TYR A 1 -22.87 15.61 9.89
CA TYR A 1 -22.07 16.69 9.27
C TYR A 1 -20.86 16.05 8.61
N PRO A 2 -20.49 16.44 7.38
CA PRO A 2 -19.22 15.99 6.79
C PRO A 2 -18.07 16.42 7.69
N LEU A 3 -17.05 15.57 7.82
CA LEU A 3 -15.81 15.93 8.51
C LEU A 3 -14.99 16.88 7.59
N PRO A 4 -14.20 17.81 8.16
CA PRO A 4 -13.37 18.71 7.37
C PRO A 4 -12.22 17.97 6.67
N GLY A 5 -11.78 18.52 5.54
CA GLY A 5 -10.52 18.15 4.86
C GLY A 5 -9.48 19.27 4.94
N SER A 6 -8.23 18.98 4.57
CA SER A 6 -7.10 19.91 4.76
C SER A 6 -6.76 20.79 3.56
N LEU A 7 -7.55 20.75 2.47
CA LEU A 7 -7.30 21.55 1.28
C LEU A 7 -7.32 23.05 1.61
N GLY A 8 -6.20 23.75 1.38
CA GLY A 8 -6.00 25.16 1.74
C GLY A 8 -5.62 25.42 3.21
N PHE A 9 -5.57 24.37 4.04
CA PHE A 9 -5.21 24.42 5.46
C PHE A 9 -3.98 23.54 5.77
N GLU A 10 -3.21 23.15 4.76
CA GLU A 10 -2.18 22.13 4.87
C GLU A 10 -1.10 22.50 5.90
N GLU A 11 -0.66 23.76 5.95
CA GLU A 11 0.34 24.21 6.94
C GLU A 11 -0.19 24.18 8.38
N GLN A 12 -1.47 24.51 8.57
CA GLN A 12 -2.10 24.48 9.90
C GLN A 12 -2.26 23.04 10.38
N ASP A 13 -2.78 22.18 9.51
CA ASP A 13 -3.06 20.78 9.83
C ASP A 13 -1.76 20.00 10.03
N ALA A 14 -0.75 20.20 9.18
CA ALA A 14 0.57 19.58 9.36
C ALA A 14 1.23 19.96 10.70
N LYS A 15 1.16 21.24 11.11
CA LYS A 15 1.63 21.67 12.44
C LYS A 15 0.84 21.02 13.56
N THR A 16 -0.46 20.89 13.38
CA THR A 16 -1.35 20.25 14.36
C THR A 16 -0.99 18.77 14.52
N PHE A 17 -0.88 18.03 13.42
CA PHE A 17 -0.43 16.63 13.42
C PHE A 17 0.93 16.46 14.09
N ALA A 18 1.90 17.31 13.76
CA ALA A 18 3.21 17.28 14.40
C ALA A 18 3.13 17.57 15.91
N SER A 19 2.31 18.53 16.34
CA SER A 19 2.12 18.87 17.76
C SER A 19 1.46 17.74 18.57
N TRP A 20 0.60 16.95 17.92
CA TRP A 20 -0.01 15.76 18.51
C TRP A 20 0.92 14.54 18.50
N GLY A 21 2.08 14.63 17.85
CA GLY A 21 3.02 13.53 17.73
C GLY A 21 2.60 12.46 16.71
N ILE A 22 1.78 12.81 15.73
CA ILE A 22 1.40 11.90 14.63
C ILE A 22 2.65 11.51 13.83
N ASP A 23 2.70 10.24 13.42
CA ASP A 23 3.83 9.65 12.68
C ASP A 23 3.47 9.19 11.25
N TYR A 24 2.18 9.13 10.94
CA TYR A 24 1.67 8.65 9.66
C TYR A 24 0.43 9.45 9.24
N LEU A 25 0.41 9.94 8.01
CA LEU A 25 -0.75 10.57 7.40
C LEU A 25 -1.14 9.83 6.12
N LYS A 26 -2.35 9.25 6.10
CA LYS A 26 -3.07 8.92 4.87
C LYS A 26 -3.78 10.19 4.40
N TYR A 27 -3.57 10.58 3.14
CA TYR A 27 -4.16 11.78 2.57
C TYR A 27 -5.03 11.42 1.38
N ASP A 28 -6.34 11.56 1.56
CA ASP A 28 -7.38 11.14 0.62
C ASP A 28 -7.61 12.18 -0.50
N ASN A 29 -8.45 11.83 -1.47
CA ASN A 29 -8.75 12.62 -2.65
C ASN A 29 -10.24 12.91 -2.85
N CYS A 30 -11.10 12.54 -1.89
CA CYS A 30 -12.50 12.97 -1.88
C CYS A 30 -12.66 14.52 -1.87
N HIS A 31 -13.76 15.02 -2.45
CA HIS A 31 -14.27 16.39 -2.29
C HIS A 31 -13.26 17.54 -2.52
N HIS A 32 -12.35 17.38 -3.48
CA HIS A 32 -11.45 18.45 -3.93
C HIS A 32 -12.17 19.50 -4.79
N ASP A 33 -11.54 20.66 -4.97
CA ASP A 33 -12.05 21.83 -5.72
C ASP A 33 -11.88 21.73 -7.26
N GLY A 34 -11.64 20.53 -7.78
CA GLY A 34 -11.29 20.30 -9.19
C GLY A 34 -9.80 20.44 -9.52
N SER A 35 -8.97 20.88 -8.56
CA SER A 35 -7.51 20.85 -8.74
C SER A 35 -6.96 19.43 -8.77
N LYS A 36 -5.84 19.25 -9.48
CA LYS A 36 -5.27 17.94 -9.77
C LYS A 36 -4.44 17.39 -8.59
N PRO A 37 -4.39 16.06 -8.40
CA PRO A 37 -3.52 15.44 -7.39
C PRO A 37 -2.05 15.89 -7.48
N ILE A 38 -1.51 15.98 -8.71
CA ILE A 38 -0.13 16.40 -8.96
C ILE A 38 0.18 17.84 -8.49
N GLU A 39 -0.86 18.66 -8.28
CA GLU A 39 -0.75 20.02 -7.76
C GLU A 39 -0.96 20.05 -6.25
N ARG A 40 -1.99 19.35 -5.74
CA ARG A 40 -2.38 19.38 -4.32
C ARG A 40 -1.47 18.59 -3.38
N TYR A 41 -1.10 17.36 -3.75
CA TYR A 41 -0.30 16.51 -2.86
C TYR A 41 1.08 17.09 -2.53
N PRO A 42 1.80 17.75 -3.46
CA PRO A 42 3.03 18.48 -3.13
C PRO A 42 2.85 19.59 -2.10
N VAL A 43 1.67 20.22 -2.00
CA VAL A 43 1.39 21.26 -0.99
C VAL A 43 1.43 20.65 0.41
N MET A 44 0.69 19.55 0.63
CA MET A 44 0.71 18.84 1.92
C MET A 44 2.10 18.24 2.22
N SER A 45 2.79 17.66 1.24
CA SER A 45 4.16 17.16 1.41
C SER A 45 5.12 18.25 1.94
N LYS A 46 5.05 19.46 1.38
CA LYS A 46 5.85 20.61 1.84
C LYS A 46 5.45 21.04 3.25
N ALA A 47 4.16 21.07 3.55
CA ALA A 47 3.65 21.42 4.88
C ALA A 47 4.15 20.44 5.96
N LEU A 48 4.09 19.13 5.71
CA LEU A 48 4.61 18.09 6.60
C LEU A 48 6.11 18.26 6.85
N LYS A 49 6.90 18.48 5.78
CA LYS A 49 8.35 18.73 5.90
C LYS A 49 8.67 19.98 6.74
N LYS A 50 7.82 21.02 6.66
CA LYS A 50 7.97 22.27 7.43
C LYS A 50 7.52 22.12 8.90
N ALA A 51 6.68 21.14 9.22
CA ALA A 51 6.13 20.95 10.56
C ALA A 51 7.16 20.47 11.60
N GLY A 52 8.37 20.05 11.17
CA GLY A 52 9.50 19.76 12.06
C GLY A 52 9.47 18.37 12.72
N ARG A 53 8.51 17.52 12.36
CA ARG A 53 8.45 16.09 12.75
C ARG A 53 8.42 15.23 11.48
N PRO A 54 9.21 14.14 11.37
CA PRO A 54 9.05 13.16 10.31
C PRO A 54 7.67 12.50 10.40
N ILE A 55 6.86 12.61 9.34
CA ILE A 55 5.55 11.98 9.22
C ILE A 55 5.55 11.19 7.91
N PHE A 56 5.28 9.89 7.98
CA PHE A 56 5.12 9.06 6.79
C PHE A 56 3.90 9.55 5.98
N PHE A 57 4.10 9.86 4.70
CA PHE A 57 3.05 10.43 3.86
C PHE A 57 2.54 9.41 2.82
N SER A 58 1.33 8.92 3.04
CA SER A 58 0.64 7.94 2.19
C SER A 58 -0.42 8.64 1.33
N LEU A 59 -0.23 8.59 0.02
CA LEU A 59 -1.10 9.23 -0.96
C LEU A 59 -2.27 8.32 -1.32
N CYS A 60 -3.50 8.83 -1.33
CA CYS A 60 -4.72 8.05 -1.60
C CYS A 60 -5.63 8.76 -2.60
N GLU A 61 -5.22 8.78 -3.87
CA GLU A 61 -5.95 9.36 -5.01
C GLU A 61 -6.50 8.32 -6.00
N TRP A 62 -6.46 7.04 -5.62
CA TRP A 62 -6.97 5.92 -6.37
C TRP A 62 -6.45 5.82 -7.81
N ARG A 63 -5.14 6.03 -8.02
CA ARG A 63 -4.45 5.98 -9.33
C ARG A 63 -4.71 7.17 -10.25
N GLU A 64 -5.47 8.17 -9.82
CA GLU A 64 -5.72 9.38 -10.59
C GLU A 64 -4.42 10.08 -11.00
N MET A 65 -4.19 10.17 -12.32
CA MET A 65 -2.94 10.70 -12.91
C MET A 65 -1.68 9.90 -12.56
N HIS A 66 -1.78 8.58 -12.38
CA HIS A 66 -0.65 7.64 -12.33
C HIS A 66 0.42 8.01 -11.27
N PRO A 67 0.08 7.91 -9.97
CA PRO A 67 0.93 8.38 -8.87
C PRO A 67 2.27 7.66 -8.78
N ALA A 68 2.40 6.46 -9.35
CA ALA A 68 3.69 5.78 -9.48
C ALA A 68 4.75 6.59 -10.25
N GLU A 69 4.34 7.46 -11.17
CA GLU A 69 5.25 8.25 -12.00
C GLU A 69 5.81 9.49 -11.28
N TRP A 70 5.13 9.98 -10.23
CA TRP A 70 5.49 11.23 -9.55
C TRP A 70 5.52 11.16 -8.02
N GLY A 71 4.83 10.20 -7.41
CA GLY A 71 4.61 10.05 -5.97
C GLY A 71 5.89 9.89 -5.16
N PHE A 72 6.94 9.30 -5.73
CA PHE A 72 8.25 9.14 -5.09
C PHE A 72 8.86 10.47 -4.62
N HIS A 73 8.59 11.57 -5.31
CA HIS A 73 9.11 12.89 -4.93
C HIS A 73 8.23 13.61 -3.89
N VAL A 74 7.05 13.06 -3.63
CA VAL A 74 5.99 13.71 -2.85
C VAL A 74 5.75 13.00 -1.52
N GLY A 75 5.63 11.68 -1.50
CA GLY A 75 5.39 10.89 -0.29
C GLY A 75 6.15 9.56 -0.26
N ASN A 76 5.72 8.69 0.65
CA ASN A 76 6.39 7.44 0.97
C ASN A 76 5.63 6.20 0.47
N SER A 77 4.33 6.32 0.24
CA SER A 77 3.56 5.36 -0.55
C SER A 77 2.44 6.05 -1.30
N TRP A 78 1.89 5.39 -2.31
CA TRP A 78 0.76 5.91 -3.08
C TRP A 78 -0.15 4.79 -3.55
N ARG A 79 -1.45 5.01 -3.41
CA ARG A 79 -2.48 4.07 -3.87
C ARG A 79 -2.38 3.91 -5.38
N THR A 80 -2.30 2.66 -5.86
CA THR A 80 -2.23 2.35 -7.30
C THR A 80 -3.57 1.93 -7.87
N THR A 81 -4.61 1.89 -7.04
CA THR A 81 -5.93 1.35 -7.37
C THR A 81 -7.04 2.02 -6.56
N CYS A 82 -8.30 1.83 -6.98
CA CYS A 82 -9.47 2.04 -6.12
C CYS A 82 -9.45 1.10 -4.91
N ASP A 83 -10.39 1.33 -3.99
CA ASP A 83 -10.47 0.57 -2.75
C ASP A 83 -10.61 -0.93 -2.99
N ILE A 84 -9.96 -1.71 -2.13
CA ILE A 84 -10.15 -3.15 -2.04
C ILE A 84 -11.46 -3.45 -1.32
N THR A 85 -11.98 -4.65 -1.56
CA THR A 85 -13.08 -5.25 -0.79
C THR A 85 -12.68 -6.68 -0.46
N ASP A 86 -13.23 -7.23 0.60
CA ASP A 86 -12.98 -8.61 1.04
C ASP A 86 -13.65 -9.66 0.12
N THR A 87 -13.21 -9.72 -1.14
CA THR A 87 -13.58 -10.72 -2.14
C THR A 87 -12.37 -11.08 -3.00
N TRP A 88 -12.34 -12.32 -3.49
CA TRP A 88 -11.24 -12.81 -4.34
C TRP A 88 -11.03 -11.96 -5.60
N GLU A 89 -12.12 -11.59 -6.28
CA GLU A 89 -12.07 -10.84 -7.54
C GLU A 89 -11.50 -9.44 -7.33
N SER A 90 -11.85 -8.80 -6.20
CA SER A 90 -11.32 -7.49 -5.85
C SER A 90 -9.83 -7.59 -5.54
N MET A 91 -9.43 -8.54 -4.69
CA MET A 91 -8.04 -8.75 -4.30
C MET A 91 -7.12 -9.02 -5.50
N ILE A 92 -7.49 -9.96 -6.38
CA ILE A 92 -6.70 -10.25 -7.59
C ILE A 92 -6.67 -9.05 -8.53
N SER A 93 -7.79 -8.37 -8.74
CA SER A 93 -7.84 -7.15 -9.57
C SER A 93 -6.92 -6.04 -9.05
N ARG A 94 -6.78 -5.88 -7.73
CA ARG A 94 -5.84 -4.93 -7.11
C ARG A 94 -4.39 -5.35 -7.35
N ALA A 95 -4.08 -6.64 -7.13
CA ALA A 95 -2.74 -7.18 -7.34
C ALA A 95 -2.27 -7.00 -8.80
N ASP A 96 -3.15 -7.26 -9.76
CA ASP A 96 -2.87 -7.13 -11.20
C ASP A 96 -2.62 -5.68 -11.63
N GLN A 97 -3.47 -4.76 -11.18
CA GLN A 97 -3.30 -3.34 -11.51
C GLN A 97 -2.03 -2.75 -10.88
N ASN A 98 -1.69 -3.18 -9.67
CA ASN A 98 -0.49 -2.74 -8.96
C ASN A 98 0.80 -3.24 -9.63
N GLU A 99 0.76 -4.41 -10.26
CA GLU A 99 1.89 -5.03 -10.94
C GLU A 99 2.43 -4.18 -12.11
N LEU A 100 1.53 -3.48 -12.81
CA LEU A 100 1.88 -2.54 -13.89
C LEU A 100 2.87 -1.44 -13.46
N TYR A 101 2.90 -1.13 -12.16
CA TYR A 101 3.72 -0.07 -11.59
C TYR A 101 4.96 -0.56 -10.86
N ALA A 102 5.27 -1.87 -10.92
CA ALA A 102 6.35 -2.48 -10.15
C ALA A 102 7.72 -1.82 -10.35
N GLN A 103 7.97 -1.20 -11.51
CA GLN A 103 9.23 -0.52 -11.80
C GLN A 103 9.47 0.77 -11.01
N TYR A 104 8.42 1.35 -10.45
CA TYR A 104 8.47 2.63 -9.75
C TYR A 104 8.74 2.48 -8.25
N ALA A 105 8.33 1.35 -7.65
CA ALA A 105 8.58 1.06 -6.24
C ALA A 105 10.06 0.78 -5.96
N ARG A 106 10.57 1.39 -4.89
CA ARG A 106 11.95 1.25 -4.41
C ARG A 106 12.05 1.80 -2.98
N PRO A 107 13.15 1.55 -2.23
CA PRO A 107 13.33 2.11 -0.90
C PRO A 107 13.00 3.60 -0.80
N GLY A 108 12.06 3.94 0.08
CA GLY A 108 11.56 5.30 0.31
C GLY A 108 10.23 5.64 -0.38
N GLY A 109 9.77 4.84 -1.36
CA GLY A 109 8.52 5.06 -2.09
C GLY A 109 7.91 3.77 -2.62
N TRP A 110 6.70 3.43 -2.16
CA TRP A 110 6.07 2.14 -2.41
C TRP A 110 4.72 2.26 -3.10
N ASN A 111 4.44 1.35 -4.03
CA ASN A 111 3.10 1.19 -4.56
C ASN A 111 2.18 0.57 -3.49
N ASP A 112 0.98 1.12 -3.35
CA ASP A 112 -0.01 0.71 -2.35
C ASP A 112 -1.26 0.13 -3.04
N PRO A 113 -1.39 -1.21 -3.12
CA PRO A 113 -2.59 -1.88 -3.62
C PRO A 113 -3.78 -1.89 -2.63
N ASP A 114 -3.73 -1.06 -1.59
CA ASP A 114 -4.68 -0.92 -0.48
C ASP A 114 -4.45 -1.89 0.70
N MET A 115 -5.26 -1.74 1.74
CA MET A 115 -5.13 -2.45 3.02
C MET A 115 -5.37 -3.97 2.91
N LEU A 116 -4.88 -4.72 3.90
CA LEU A 116 -5.07 -6.17 3.99
C LEU A 116 -6.47 -6.51 4.50
N GLU A 117 -7.15 -7.44 3.81
CA GLU A 117 -8.50 -7.92 4.17
C GLU A 117 -8.47 -9.23 4.99
N ILE A 118 -7.28 -9.74 5.31
CA ILE A 118 -7.11 -11.00 6.04
C ILE A 118 -7.84 -10.95 7.38
N GLY A 119 -8.83 -11.84 7.54
CA GLY A 119 -9.64 -11.96 8.76
C GLY A 119 -11.02 -11.30 8.72
N ASN A 120 -11.42 -10.68 7.60
CA ASN A 120 -12.73 -10.03 7.45
C ASN A 120 -13.89 -10.96 7.03
N ARG A 121 -13.58 -12.24 6.78
CA ARG A 121 -14.49 -13.40 6.58
C ARG A 121 -15.22 -13.46 5.22
N GLY A 122 -14.83 -12.65 4.25
CA GLY A 122 -15.32 -12.65 2.87
C GLY A 122 -14.54 -13.58 1.94
N MET A 123 -13.26 -13.84 2.23
CA MET A 123 -12.43 -14.84 1.54
C MET A 123 -12.15 -16.09 2.41
N THR A 124 -11.78 -17.19 1.75
CA THR A 124 -11.30 -18.43 2.36
C THR A 124 -9.87 -18.30 2.88
N LYS A 125 -9.42 -19.28 3.70
CA LYS A 125 -8.04 -19.34 4.20
C LYS A 125 -7.01 -19.25 3.08
N ASP A 126 -7.16 -20.06 2.05
CA ASP A 126 -6.17 -20.19 0.98
C ASP A 126 -6.11 -18.88 0.16
N GLU A 127 -7.25 -18.25 -0.07
CA GLU A 127 -7.33 -16.92 -0.70
C GLU A 127 -6.63 -15.84 0.14
N TYR A 128 -6.75 -15.88 1.48
CA TYR A 128 -6.00 -14.97 2.36
C TYR A 128 -4.49 -15.25 2.39
N ILE A 129 -4.07 -16.51 2.28
CA ILE A 129 -2.65 -16.86 2.14
C ILE A 129 -2.09 -16.26 0.85
N VAL A 130 -2.84 -16.39 -0.26
CA VAL A 130 -2.47 -15.77 -1.54
C VAL A 130 -2.44 -14.25 -1.41
N HIS A 131 -3.48 -13.63 -0.84
CA HIS A 131 -3.53 -12.18 -0.60
C HIS A 131 -2.28 -11.67 0.13
N PHE A 132 -1.98 -12.24 1.29
CA PHE A 132 -0.84 -11.81 2.10
C PHE A 132 0.49 -12.01 1.36
N SER A 133 0.64 -13.13 0.66
CA SER A 133 1.85 -13.43 -0.12
C SER A 133 2.03 -12.47 -1.30
N LEU A 134 0.95 -12.11 -2.00
CA LEU A 134 0.95 -11.15 -3.11
C LEU A 134 1.33 -9.74 -2.66
N TRP A 135 0.81 -9.28 -1.54
CA TRP A 135 1.19 -8.01 -0.94
C TRP A 135 2.66 -8.02 -0.50
N ALA A 136 3.11 -9.13 0.08
CA ALA A 136 4.49 -9.26 0.54
C ALA A 136 5.51 -9.18 -0.62
N ILE A 137 5.34 -10.00 -1.68
CA ILE A 137 6.25 -9.98 -2.83
C ILE A 137 6.19 -8.66 -3.61
N SER A 138 5.05 -7.96 -3.55
CA SER A 138 4.90 -6.69 -4.23
C SER A 138 5.48 -5.50 -3.45
N LYS A 139 6.05 -5.73 -2.26
CA LYS A 139 6.54 -4.68 -1.34
C LYS A 139 5.46 -3.65 -0.98
N ALA A 140 4.19 -4.09 -0.99
CA ALA A 140 3.07 -3.28 -0.56
C ALA A 140 3.16 -2.97 0.95
N PRO A 141 2.56 -1.87 1.43
CA PRO A 141 2.28 -1.68 2.84
C PRO A 141 1.45 -2.85 3.40
N LEU A 142 1.90 -3.45 4.51
CA LEU A 142 1.18 -4.52 5.21
C LEU A 142 0.34 -3.93 6.34
N LEU A 143 -0.73 -3.21 5.98
CA LEU A 143 -1.66 -2.57 6.94
C LEU A 143 -2.87 -3.48 7.19
N LEU A 144 -3.02 -3.98 8.42
CA LEU A 144 -4.13 -4.86 8.80
C LEU A 144 -5.48 -4.10 8.77
N GLY A 145 -6.46 -4.63 8.03
CA GLY A 145 -7.82 -4.09 7.94
C GLY A 145 -8.85 -4.81 8.82
N CYS A 146 -8.46 -5.84 9.59
CA CYS A 146 -9.36 -6.62 10.43
C CYS A 146 -9.42 -6.14 11.89
N ASP A 147 -10.41 -6.62 12.66
CA ASP A 147 -10.47 -6.40 14.11
C ASP A 147 -9.43 -7.25 14.85
N ILE A 148 -8.28 -6.66 15.16
CA ILE A 148 -7.17 -7.32 15.84
C ILE A 148 -7.50 -7.84 17.25
N ARG A 149 -8.61 -7.40 17.86
CA ARG A 149 -9.03 -7.87 19.19
C ARG A 149 -9.70 -9.24 19.15
N ASN A 150 -10.12 -9.68 17.96
CA ASN A 150 -10.91 -10.89 17.76
C ASN A 150 -10.47 -11.65 16.51
N MET A 151 -9.16 -11.90 16.39
CA MET A 151 -8.60 -12.69 15.30
C MET A 151 -8.69 -14.18 15.61
N THR A 152 -8.97 -14.98 14.58
CA THR A 152 -8.85 -16.44 14.68
C THR A 152 -7.37 -16.83 14.71
N GLN A 153 -7.07 -18.04 15.20
CA GLN A 153 -5.71 -18.58 15.15
C GLN A 153 -5.18 -18.65 13.71
N GLU A 154 -6.06 -18.97 12.75
CA GLU A 154 -5.75 -18.99 11.33
C GLU A 154 -5.32 -17.62 10.79
N THR A 155 -6.06 -16.55 11.13
CA THR A 155 -5.67 -15.18 10.76
C THR A 155 -4.30 -14.83 11.32
N ILE A 156 -4.04 -15.17 12.58
CA ILE A 156 -2.74 -14.90 13.24
C ILE A 156 -1.62 -15.65 12.53
N GLU A 157 -1.81 -16.92 12.19
CA GLU A 157 -0.81 -17.73 11.46
C GLU A 157 -0.41 -17.10 10.12
N ILE A 158 -1.37 -16.56 9.37
CA ILE A 158 -1.11 -15.90 8.09
C ILE A 158 -0.32 -14.60 8.31
N ILE A 159 -0.85 -13.67 9.09
CA ILE A 159 -0.29 -12.31 9.21
C ILE A 159 1.01 -12.26 10.03
N SER A 160 1.31 -13.29 10.82
CA SER A 160 2.53 -13.40 11.63
C SER A 160 3.62 -14.25 10.99
N ASN A 161 3.41 -14.72 9.75
CA ASN A 161 4.41 -15.50 9.02
C ASN A 161 5.68 -14.68 8.76
N LYS A 162 6.73 -14.96 9.53
CA LYS A 162 7.99 -14.22 9.52
C LYS A 162 8.74 -14.34 8.20
N GLU A 163 8.61 -15.45 7.49
CA GLU A 163 9.29 -15.66 6.20
C GLU A 163 8.67 -14.78 5.13
N VAL A 164 7.34 -14.72 5.07
CA VAL A 164 6.61 -13.85 4.14
C VAL A 164 6.85 -12.37 4.46
N ILE A 165 6.87 -11.99 5.74
CA ILE A 165 7.22 -10.63 6.17
C ILE A 165 8.68 -10.30 5.80
N ALA A 166 9.62 -11.24 5.98
CA ALA A 166 11.01 -11.02 5.61
C ALA A 166 11.19 -10.78 4.10
N VAL A 167 10.39 -11.46 3.26
CA VAL A 167 10.32 -11.12 1.83
C VAL A 167 9.85 -9.68 1.66
N ASN A 168 8.74 -9.25 2.27
CA ASN A 168 8.26 -7.87 2.16
C ASN A 168 9.30 -6.82 2.61
N GLN A 169 10.04 -7.12 3.68
CA GLN A 169 11.01 -6.22 4.31
C GLN A 169 12.45 -6.37 3.79
N ASP A 170 12.64 -7.12 2.70
CA ASP A 170 13.96 -7.28 2.07
C ASP A 170 14.59 -5.93 1.71
N SER A 171 15.87 -5.77 2.08
CA SER A 171 16.60 -4.50 2.00
C SER A 171 16.83 -3.98 0.57
N TYR A 172 16.80 -4.86 -0.44
CA TYR A 172 16.87 -4.41 -1.83
C TYR A 172 15.60 -3.67 -2.26
N GLY A 173 14.46 -3.97 -1.64
CA GLY A 173 13.22 -3.22 -1.86
C GLY A 173 12.70 -3.30 -3.30
N ILE A 174 12.94 -4.40 -3.99
CA ILE A 174 12.52 -4.59 -5.38
C ILE A 174 11.15 -5.27 -5.40
N GLN A 175 10.14 -4.59 -5.94
CA GLN A 175 8.82 -5.18 -6.19
C GLN A 175 8.90 -6.27 -7.26
N ALA A 176 8.38 -7.46 -6.94
CA ALA A 176 8.32 -8.57 -7.88
C ALA A 176 7.38 -8.25 -9.06
N ARG A 177 7.68 -8.84 -10.23
CA ARG A 177 6.87 -8.75 -11.45
C ARG A 177 6.39 -10.12 -11.88
N LYS A 178 5.25 -10.18 -12.57
CA LYS A 178 4.87 -11.39 -13.29
C LYS A 178 5.85 -11.55 -14.45
N ALA A 179 6.38 -12.75 -14.66
CA ALA A 179 7.33 -12.97 -15.74
C ALA A 179 7.05 -14.17 -16.63
N ARG A 180 5.97 -14.96 -16.39
CA ARG A 180 5.25 -15.74 -17.42
C ARG A 180 3.77 -15.88 -17.06
N MET A 181 2.90 -15.94 -18.07
CA MET A 181 1.53 -16.49 -17.96
C MET A 181 1.44 -17.72 -18.87
N HIS A 182 1.06 -18.87 -18.33
CA HIS A 182 0.79 -20.06 -19.13
C HIS A 182 -0.43 -20.81 -18.55
N GLY A 183 -1.63 -20.54 -19.09
CA GLY A 183 -2.88 -21.09 -18.53
C GLY A 183 -3.24 -20.48 -17.16
N ASP A 184 -4.04 -21.19 -16.37
CA ASP A 184 -4.50 -20.80 -15.01
C ASP A 184 -3.40 -20.91 -13.93
N GLU A 185 -2.15 -21.24 -14.30
CA GLU A 185 -1.02 -21.31 -13.39
C GLU A 185 -0.15 -20.03 -13.49
N GLU A 186 -0.17 -19.21 -12.44
CA GLU A 186 0.63 -17.99 -12.34
C GLU A 186 2.04 -18.28 -11.82
N VAL A 187 3.03 -18.34 -12.72
CA VAL A 187 4.45 -18.39 -12.31
C VAL A 187 5.05 -16.98 -12.27
N LYS A 188 5.52 -16.54 -11.10
CA LYS A 188 6.22 -15.25 -10.91
C LYS A 188 7.74 -15.45 -10.76
N PRO A 189 8.54 -15.24 -11.82
CA PRO A 189 9.99 -15.17 -11.73
C PRO A 189 10.45 -14.04 -10.81
N MET A 190 10.94 -14.41 -9.63
CA MET A 190 11.62 -13.50 -8.73
C MET A 190 13.09 -13.40 -9.13
N GLN A 191 13.51 -12.26 -9.69
CA GLN A 191 14.92 -11.90 -9.72
C GLN A 191 15.34 -11.41 -8.32
N GLN A 192 15.58 -12.34 -7.39
CA GLN A 192 16.29 -12.09 -6.13
C GLN A 192 17.24 -13.26 -5.86
N PRO A 193 18.58 -13.05 -5.78
CA PRO A 193 19.51 -14.17 -5.75
C PRO A 193 19.58 -15.01 -4.47
N LEU A 194 18.86 -14.77 -3.37
CA LEU A 194 19.30 -15.34 -2.08
C LEU A 194 18.30 -15.93 -1.07
N LEU A 195 16.97 -15.95 -1.27
CA LEU A 195 16.08 -16.47 -0.20
C LEU A 195 14.89 -17.35 -0.60
N LEU A 196 14.70 -17.71 -1.87
CA LEU A 196 13.39 -18.21 -2.33
C LEU A 196 13.43 -19.59 -2.99
N ASN A 197 14.05 -20.58 -2.33
CA ASN A 197 13.88 -21.98 -2.74
C ASN A 197 12.55 -22.62 -2.27
N HIS A 198 11.69 -21.90 -1.53
CA HIS A 198 10.47 -22.47 -0.93
C HIS A 198 9.17 -21.71 -1.22
N MET A 199 9.20 -20.63 -2.03
CA MET A 199 7.99 -19.89 -2.40
C MET A 199 7.71 -20.10 -3.88
N ILE A 200 7.08 -21.23 -4.17
CA ILE A 200 6.26 -21.39 -5.37
C ILE A 200 4.82 -21.22 -4.86
N ILE A 201 4.17 -20.14 -5.29
CA ILE A 201 2.71 -20.00 -5.21
C ILE A 201 2.15 -20.70 -6.45
#